data_AF-A0A7C5U8K8-F1
#
_entry.id   AF-A0A7C5U8K8-F1
#
_cell.length_a   1.000
_cell.length_b   1.000
_cell.length_c   1.000
_cell.angle_alpha   90.00
_cell.angle_beta   90.00
_cell.angle_gamma   90.00
#
_symmetry.space_group_name_H-M   'P 1'
#
loop_
_entity.id
_entity.type
_entity.pdbx_description
1 polymer ?
#
loop_
_entity_poly.entity_id
_entity_poly.type
_entity_poly.pdbx_seq_one_letter_code
_entity_poly.pdbx_strand_id
1 'polypeptide(L)'
;LIISSPIYWFGVSGLLKNFLDRLTVLENMIYVDGRSWLDGKVVGFIAVGSDEGAIALISNLMAVTNSFGMVIPPWALAYYVGEGSALEDSKLLLDSANVGRIVTLMAQVLKGLRKPPTVWYRADDYYRKLIHDIATEIRSNVEYELGITPP
;
A
#
# COMPACT_ATOMS: atom_id res chain seq x y z
N LEU A 1 3.79 -7.20 -1.02
CA LEU A 1 2.75 -6.71 -1.95
C LEU A 1 2.30 -5.34 -1.44
N ILE A 2 2.10 -4.37 -2.31
CA ILE A 2 1.40 -3.12 -1.97
C ILE A 2 0.19 -3.06 -2.89
N ILE A 3 -1.01 -3.03 -2.31
CA ILE A 3 -2.26 -2.91 -3.04
C ILE A 3 -2.62 -1.44 -3.05
N SER A 4 -2.69 -0.85 -4.24
CA SER A 4 -3.15 0.52 -4.45
C SER A 4 -4.46 0.52 -5.22
N SER A 5 -5.45 1.28 -4.77
CA SER A 5 -6.74 1.40 -5.45
C SER A 5 -7.27 2.82 -5.42
N PRO A 6 -7.88 3.30 -6.51
CA PRO A 6 -8.84 4.38 -6.39
C PRO A 6 -10.04 3.92 -5.54
N ILE A 7 -10.72 4.85 -4.87
CA ILE A 7 -11.95 4.62 -4.13
C ILE A 7 -13.13 4.74 -5.09
N TYR A 8 -13.88 3.66 -5.26
CA TYR A 8 -15.14 3.66 -6.00
C TYR A 8 -16.23 3.06 -5.13
N TRP A 9 -17.26 3.86 -4.80
CA TRP A 9 -18.39 3.43 -3.99
C TRP A 9 -17.96 2.69 -2.71
N PHE A 10 -17.11 3.34 -1.89
CA PHE A 10 -16.56 2.77 -0.64
C PHE A 10 -15.77 1.46 -0.81
N GLY A 11 -15.40 1.12 -2.06
CA GLY A 11 -14.72 -0.13 -2.40
C GLY A 11 -13.59 0.06 -3.42
N VAL A 12 -12.97 -1.06 -3.76
CA VAL A 12 -11.86 -1.12 -4.72
C VAL A 12 -12.34 -0.95 -6.17
N SER A 13 -11.42 -0.65 -7.08
CA SER A 13 -11.72 -0.73 -8.51
C SER A 13 -12.12 -2.15 -8.95
N GLY A 14 -12.99 -2.24 -9.95
CA GLY A 14 -13.40 -3.53 -10.52
C GLY A 14 -12.21 -4.34 -11.06
N LEU A 15 -11.19 -3.67 -11.61
CA LEU A 15 -9.94 -4.30 -12.04
C LEU A 15 -9.22 -4.98 -10.86
N LEU A 16 -9.08 -4.25 -9.74
CA LEU A 16 -8.46 -4.81 -8.54
C LEU A 16 -9.32 -5.93 -7.93
N LYS A 17 -10.65 -5.81 -7.96
CA LYS A 17 -11.55 -6.88 -7.50
C LYS A 17 -11.35 -8.16 -8.30
N ASN A 18 -11.27 -8.07 -9.63
CA ASN A 18 -11.00 -9.22 -10.49
C ASN A 18 -9.64 -9.86 -10.19
N PHE A 19 -8.62 -9.05 -9.89
CA PHE A 19 -7.32 -9.56 -9.46
C PHE A 19 -7.41 -10.32 -8.13
N LEU A 20 -8.06 -9.74 -7.12
CA LEU A 20 -8.26 -10.38 -5.81
C LEU A 20 -9.03 -11.70 -5.91
N ASP A 21 -10.08 -11.73 -6.74
CA ASP A 21 -10.88 -12.95 -6.94
C ASP A 21 -10.06 -14.09 -7.53
N ARG A 22 -9.06 -13.77 -8.37
CA ARG A 22 -8.12 -14.76 -8.91
C ARG A 22 -7.10 -15.24 -7.88
N LEU A 23 -6.81 -14.48 -6.83
CA LEU A 23 -5.95 -14.94 -5.73
C LEU A 23 -6.63 -16.01 -4.86
N THR A 24 -7.95 -16.14 -4.91
CA THR A 24 -8.73 -17.17 -4.18
C THR A 24 -8.25 -18.60 -4.47
N VAL A 25 -7.72 -18.87 -5.67
CA VAL A 25 -7.14 -20.19 -5.97
C VAL A 25 -5.92 -20.51 -5.09
N LEU A 26 -5.15 -19.49 -4.71
CA LEU A 26 -3.97 -19.62 -3.86
C LEU A 26 -4.33 -19.78 -2.38
N GLU A 27 -5.45 -19.19 -1.96
CA GLU A 27 -6.05 -19.42 -0.64
C GLU A 27 -6.57 -20.86 -0.53
N ASN A 28 -7.32 -21.34 -1.53
CA ASN A 28 -7.88 -22.68 -1.54
C ASN A 28 -6.85 -23.82 -1.55
N MET A 29 -5.56 -23.52 -1.76
CA MET A 29 -4.48 -24.49 -1.60
C MET A 29 -4.40 -25.07 -0.17
N ILE A 30 -5.08 -24.47 0.81
CA ILE A 30 -5.29 -25.08 2.13
C ILE A 30 -5.86 -26.50 2.03
N TYR A 31 -6.76 -26.76 1.09
CA TYR A 31 -7.39 -28.08 0.91
C TYR A 31 -6.54 -29.10 0.13
N VAL A 32 -5.44 -28.64 -0.48
CA VAL A 32 -4.56 -29.49 -1.32
C VAL A 32 -3.21 -29.69 -0.64
N ASP A 33 -2.56 -28.61 -0.20
CA ASP A 33 -1.21 -28.60 0.37
C ASP A 33 -1.21 -28.38 1.89
N GLY A 34 -2.39 -28.26 2.51
CA GLY A 34 -2.53 -28.00 3.96
C GLY A 34 -2.17 -26.57 4.39
N ARG A 35 -1.94 -25.66 3.43
CA ARG A 35 -1.59 -24.25 3.66
C ARG A 35 -2.01 -23.36 2.50
N SER A 36 -2.22 -22.07 2.76
CA SER A 36 -2.34 -21.13 1.66
C SER A 36 -0.96 -20.91 1.02
N TRP A 37 -0.94 -20.72 -0.30
CA TRP A 37 0.28 -20.26 -0.99
C TRP A 37 0.58 -18.77 -0.72
N LEU A 38 -0.37 -18.04 -0.16
CA LEU A 38 -0.24 -16.65 0.27
C LEU A 38 0.18 -16.51 1.74
N ASP A 39 0.26 -17.62 2.48
CA ASP A 39 0.71 -17.62 3.87
C ASP A 39 2.07 -16.94 4.04
N GLY A 40 2.13 -15.99 4.97
CA GLY A 40 3.34 -15.26 5.32
C GLY A 40 3.79 -14.21 4.29
N LYS A 41 3.01 -13.98 3.21
CA LYS A 41 3.25 -12.83 2.33
C LYS A 41 2.86 -11.55 3.05
N VAL A 42 3.70 -10.52 2.95
CA VAL A 42 3.42 -9.22 3.59
C VAL A 42 2.68 -8.30 2.64
N VAL A 43 1.65 -7.61 3.14
CA VAL A 43 0.82 -6.68 2.37
C VAL A 43 0.73 -5.30 3.02
N GLY A 44 0.65 -4.26 2.20
CA GLY A 44 0.28 -2.89 2.60
C GLY A 44 -0.71 -2.29 1.61
N PHE A 45 -1.34 -1.18 1.99
CA PHE A 45 -2.52 -0.62 1.32
C PHE A 45 -2.35 0.88 1.06
N ILE A 46 -2.72 1.30 -0.15
CA ILE A 46 -2.82 2.71 -0.52
C ILE A 46 -4.20 2.93 -1.15
N ALA A 47 -4.97 3.90 -0.64
CA ALA A 47 -6.27 4.27 -1.21
C ALA A 47 -6.30 5.75 -1.60
N VAL A 48 -6.78 6.05 -2.80
CA VAL A 48 -6.88 7.45 -3.27
C VAL A 48 -8.28 7.70 -3.80
N GLY A 49 -8.91 8.80 -3.42
CA GLY A 49 -10.22 9.17 -3.96
C GLY A 49 -10.52 10.63 -3.77
N SER A 50 -11.59 11.08 -4.42
CA SER A 50 -12.06 12.47 -4.30
C SER A 50 -12.95 12.69 -3.08
N ASP A 51 -13.52 11.61 -2.54
CA ASP A 51 -14.52 11.65 -1.46
C ASP A 51 -14.25 10.52 -0.43
N GLU A 52 -15.09 10.44 0.60
CA GLU A 52 -15.01 9.50 1.70
C GLU A 52 -14.93 8.01 1.29
N GLY A 53 -14.59 7.15 2.26
CA GLY A 53 -14.62 5.69 2.09
C GLY A 53 -13.25 5.01 2.04
N ALA A 54 -12.16 5.76 2.19
CA ALA A 54 -10.80 5.21 2.26
C ALA A 54 -10.67 4.10 3.32
N ILE A 55 -11.15 4.36 4.55
CA ILE A 55 -11.08 3.41 5.65
C ILE A 55 -11.99 2.20 5.40
N ALA A 56 -13.18 2.38 4.82
CA ALA A 56 -14.07 1.27 4.48
C ALA A 56 -13.42 0.33 3.46
N LEU A 57 -12.85 0.89 2.38
CA LEU A 57 -12.11 0.16 1.36
C LEU A 57 -10.94 -0.60 1.97
N ILE A 58 -10.07 0.07 2.73
CA ILE A 58 -8.89 -0.53 3.33
C ILE A 58 -9.27 -1.60 4.35
N SER A 59 -10.31 -1.38 5.16
CA SER A 59 -10.80 -2.38 6.12
C SER A 59 -11.27 -3.66 5.42
N ASN A 60 -11.98 -3.52 4.31
CA ASN A 60 -12.36 -4.66 3.48
C ASN A 60 -11.13 -5.39 2.90
N LEU A 61 -10.15 -4.65 2.38
CA LEU A 61 -8.89 -5.24 1.90
C LEU A 61 -8.12 -5.98 3.01
N MET A 62 -8.07 -5.41 4.21
CA MET A 62 -7.45 -6.04 5.36
C MET A 62 -8.17 -7.34 5.74
N ALA A 63 -9.50 -7.36 5.76
CA ALA A 63 -10.27 -8.56 6.01
C ALA A 63 -9.99 -9.65 4.95
N VAL A 64 -10.04 -9.30 3.66
CA VAL A 64 -9.79 -10.23 2.55
C VAL A 64 -8.37 -10.79 2.60
N THR A 65 -7.36 -9.93 2.73
CA THR A 65 -5.96 -10.37 2.72
C THR A 65 -5.55 -11.12 3.98
N ASN A 66 -6.16 -10.81 5.13
CA ASN A 66 -6.03 -11.62 6.33
C ASN A 66 -6.62 -13.03 6.12
N SER A 67 -7.79 -13.14 5.48
CA SER A 67 -8.38 -14.44 5.13
C SER A 67 -7.53 -15.23 4.14
N PHE A 68 -6.74 -14.56 3.30
CA PHE A 68 -5.74 -15.21 2.44
C PHE A 68 -4.47 -15.67 3.19
N GLY A 69 -4.32 -15.40 4.50
CA GLY A 69 -3.13 -15.78 5.27
C GLY A 69 -1.95 -14.79 5.14
N MET A 70 -2.19 -13.61 4.59
CA MET A 70 -1.16 -12.57 4.45
C MET A 70 -0.92 -11.84 5.78
N VAL A 71 0.32 -11.38 6.00
CA VAL A 71 0.70 -10.60 7.18
C VAL A 71 0.51 -9.12 6.91
N ILE A 72 -0.29 -8.48 7.75
CA ILE A 72 -0.51 -7.02 7.76
C ILE A 72 0.34 -6.43 8.89
N PRO A 73 1.43 -5.70 8.57
CA PRO A 73 2.27 -5.07 9.58
C PRO A 73 1.60 -3.82 10.20
N PRO A 74 2.11 -3.30 11.33
CA PRO A 74 1.63 -2.03 11.87
C PRO A 74 1.91 -0.90 10.88
N TRP A 75 1.02 0.10 10.79
CA TRP A 75 1.14 1.24 9.86
C TRP A 75 1.17 0.83 8.37
N ALA A 76 0.49 -0.26 8.01
CA ALA A 76 0.46 -0.78 6.64
C ALA A 76 -0.52 -0.05 5.69
N LEU A 77 -1.02 1.13 6.06
CA LEU A 77 -2.01 1.85 5.26
C LEU A 77 -1.63 3.31 5.06
N ALA A 78 -1.89 3.83 3.86
CA ALA A 78 -1.85 5.24 3.51
C ALA A 78 -3.11 5.56 2.69
N TYR A 79 -3.67 6.76 2.84
CA TYR A 79 -4.81 7.15 2.01
C TYR A 79 -4.93 8.64 1.81
N TYR A 80 -5.53 9.02 0.70
CA TYR A 80 -5.85 10.39 0.34
C TYR A 80 -7.31 10.49 -0.08
N VAL A 81 -7.99 11.51 0.47
CA VAL A 81 -9.34 11.89 0.10
C VAL A 81 -9.34 13.40 -0.15
N GLY A 82 -9.60 13.79 -1.39
CA GLY A 82 -9.68 15.20 -1.77
C GLY A 82 -9.60 15.41 -3.28
N GLU A 83 -9.92 16.63 -3.71
CA GLU A 83 -9.92 17.03 -5.12
C GLU A 83 -8.52 17.43 -5.64
N GLY A 84 -7.55 17.63 -4.73
CA GLY A 84 -6.20 18.05 -5.07
C GLY A 84 -5.29 16.91 -5.51
N SER A 85 -4.04 17.27 -5.85
CA SER A 85 -3.03 16.28 -6.16
C SER A 85 -2.56 15.55 -4.91
N ALA A 86 -2.67 14.22 -4.92
CA ALA A 86 -2.09 13.36 -3.89
C ALA A 86 -0.57 13.60 -3.69
N LEU A 87 0.14 14.07 -4.73
CA LEU A 87 1.57 14.38 -4.65
C LEU A 87 1.89 15.69 -3.91
N GLU A 88 0.89 16.51 -3.59
CA GLU A 88 1.06 17.75 -2.82
C GLU A 88 0.82 17.53 -1.32
N ASP A 89 0.22 16.40 -0.95
CA ASP A 89 -0.04 16.06 0.44
C ASP A 89 1.20 15.43 1.10
N SER A 90 1.96 16.26 1.81
CA SER A 90 3.17 15.84 2.53
C SER A 90 2.93 14.70 3.53
N LYS A 91 1.72 14.59 4.11
CA LYS A 91 1.38 13.53 5.06
C LYS A 91 1.16 12.23 4.30
N LEU A 92 0.39 12.26 3.20
CA LEU A 92 0.20 11.10 2.34
C LEU A 92 1.53 10.56 1.81
N LEU A 93 2.41 11.44 1.34
CA LEU A 93 3.72 11.06 0.83
C LEU A 93 4.54 10.33 1.90
N LEU A 94 4.56 10.85 3.12
CA LEU A 94 5.24 10.22 4.25
C LEU A 94 4.61 8.88 4.64
N ASP A 95 3.28 8.79 4.68
CA ASP A 95 2.56 7.56 4.99
C ASP A 95 2.84 6.49 3.92
N SER A 96 2.76 6.86 2.64
CA SER A 96 3.00 5.95 1.51
C SER A 96 4.43 5.43 1.48
N ALA A 97 5.43 6.29 1.75
CA ALA A 97 6.82 5.88 1.87
C ALA A 97 7.03 4.92 3.06
N ASN A 98 6.37 5.19 4.19
CA ASN A 98 6.39 4.30 5.34
C ASN A 98 5.75 2.95 5.03
N VAL A 99 4.63 2.88 4.30
CA VAL A 99 4.03 1.60 3.87
C VAL A 99 5.05 0.74 3.13
N GLY A 100 5.78 1.31 2.17
CA GLY A 100 6.84 0.60 1.45
C GLY A 100 7.98 0.10 2.36
N ARG A 101 8.46 0.98 3.24
CA ARG A 101 9.48 0.63 4.25
C ARG A 101 9.01 -0.51 5.14
N ILE A 102 7.81 -0.41 5.69
CA ILE A 102 7.25 -1.32 6.69
C ILE A 102 7.02 -2.70 6.09
N VAL A 103 6.43 -2.77 4.88
CA VAL A 103 6.23 -4.05 4.18
C VAL A 103 7.57 -4.75 3.97
N THR A 104 8.62 -4.00 3.63
CA THR A 104 9.98 -4.53 3.46
C THR A 104 10.57 -5.02 4.78
N LEU A 105 10.43 -4.25 5.86
CA LEU A 105 10.90 -4.62 7.19
C LEU A 105 10.25 -5.89 7.69
N MET A 106 8.93 -5.98 7.59
CA MET A 106 8.20 -7.18 8.01
C MET A 106 8.61 -8.39 7.17
N ALA A 107 8.81 -8.22 5.86
CA ALA A 107 9.29 -9.31 5.02
C ALA A 107 10.70 -9.79 5.43
N GLN A 108 11.60 -8.87 5.81
CA GLN A 108 12.91 -9.22 6.35
C GLN A 108 12.82 -9.95 7.70
N VAL A 109 11.89 -9.52 8.57
CA VAL A 109 11.65 -10.15 9.87
C VAL A 109 11.15 -11.59 9.68
N LEU A 110 10.15 -11.81 8.83
CA LEU A 110 9.61 -13.15 8.56
C LEU A 110 10.63 -14.09 7.91
N LYS A 111 11.59 -13.55 7.15
CA LYS A 111 12.71 -14.31 6.58
C LYS A 111 13.85 -14.57 7.57
N GLY A 112 13.76 -14.09 8.81
CA GLY A 112 14.83 -14.19 9.80
C GLY A 112 16.06 -13.33 9.49
N LEU A 113 15.96 -12.41 8.52
CA LEU A 113 17.07 -11.53 8.12
C LEU A 113 17.22 -10.32 9.04
N ARG A 114 16.21 -10.03 9.85
CA ARG A 114 16.18 -8.88 10.76
C ARG A 114 15.36 -9.20 12.01
N LYS A 115 15.73 -8.62 13.15
CA LYS A 115 14.84 -8.56 14.32
C LYS A 115 13.74 -7.50 14.09
N PRO A 116 12.55 -7.65 14.69
CA PRO A 116 11.53 -6.60 14.66
C PRO A 116 12.10 -5.25 15.10
N PRO A 117 11.93 -4.19 14.30
CA PRO A 117 12.42 -2.87 14.67
C PRO A 117 11.62 -2.31 15.85
N THR A 118 12.26 -1.47 16.65
CA THR A 118 11.59 -0.66 17.67
C THR A 118 10.84 0.53 17.06
N VAL A 119 11.26 0.97 15.86
CA VAL A 119 10.67 2.10 15.12
C VAL A 119 10.14 1.63 13.76
N TRP A 120 8.83 1.41 13.70
CA TRP A 120 8.10 1.00 12.50
C TRP A 120 7.79 2.17 11.56
N TYR A 121 7.34 3.30 12.11
CA TYR A 121 7.04 4.50 11.36
C TYR A 121 8.14 5.53 11.55
N ARG A 122 8.67 6.10 10.46
CA ARG A 122 9.66 7.17 10.47
C ARG A 122 9.01 8.51 10.13
N ALA A 123 9.30 9.50 10.96
CA ALA A 123 8.80 10.87 10.79
C ALA A 123 9.90 11.93 11.03
N ASP A 124 11.16 11.51 11.06
CA ASP A 124 12.31 12.39 11.28
C ASP A 124 12.52 13.38 10.12
N ASP A 125 13.07 14.55 10.41
CA ASP A 125 13.22 15.66 9.43
C ASP A 125 14.02 15.25 8.21
N TYR A 126 15.07 14.45 8.41
CA TYR A 126 15.85 13.90 7.30
C TYR A 126 14.98 13.05 6.37
N TYR A 127 14.18 12.14 6.94
CA TYR A 127 13.29 11.29 6.16
C TYR A 127 12.20 12.10 5.45
N ARG A 128 11.60 13.08 6.12
CA ARG A 128 10.62 13.99 5.50
C ARG A 128 11.19 14.72 4.30
N LYS A 129 12.40 15.27 4.43
CA LYS A 129 13.10 15.96 3.34
C LYS A 129 13.37 15.01 2.17
N LEU A 130 13.90 13.82 2.45
CA LEU A 130 14.16 12.81 1.43
C LEU A 130 12.89 12.46 0.64
N ILE A 131 11.77 12.23 1.32
CA ILE A 131 10.50 11.90 0.66
C ILE A 131 9.97 13.07 -0.17
N HIS A 132 10.10 14.30 0.32
CA HIS A 132 9.74 15.49 -0.45
C HIS A 132 10.56 15.63 -1.74
N ASP A 133 11.88 15.42 -1.66
CA ASP A 133 12.77 15.50 -2.82
C ASP A 133 12.40 14.44 -3.87
N ILE A 134 12.16 13.19 -3.43
CA ILE A 134 11.68 12.10 -4.30
C ILE A 134 10.31 12.42 -4.92
N ALA A 135 9.37 12.96 -4.13
CA ALA A 135 8.04 13.31 -4.64
C ALA A 135 8.10 14.42 -5.69
N THR A 136 9.00 15.37 -5.52
CA THR A 136 9.25 16.45 -6.49
C THR A 136 9.76 15.88 -7.80
N GLU A 137 10.73 14.96 -7.75
CA GLU A 137 11.24 14.26 -8.93
C GLU A 137 10.15 13.44 -9.64
N ILE A 138 9.38 12.65 -8.88
CA ILE A 138 8.26 11.87 -9.42
C ILE A 138 7.24 12.79 -10.11
N ARG A 139 6.88 13.90 -9.47
CA ARG A 139 5.94 14.86 -10.05
C ARG A 139 6.45 15.41 -11.38
N SER A 140 7.71 15.84 -11.44
CA SER A 140 8.30 16.36 -12.68
C SER A 140 8.27 15.32 -13.81
N ASN A 141 8.53 14.06 -13.50
CA ASN A 141 8.45 12.97 -14.48
C ASN A 141 7.01 12.72 -14.95
N VAL A 142 6.05 12.71 -14.03
CA VAL A 142 4.62 12.53 -14.36
C VAL A 142 4.10 13.69 -15.21
N GLU A 143 4.44 14.93 -14.87
CA GLU A 143 4.06 16.12 -15.64
C GLU A 143 4.64 16.07 -17.06
N TYR A 144 5.88 15.59 -17.21
CA TYR A 144 6.51 15.38 -18.50
C TYR A 144 5.78 14.29 -19.32
N GLU A 145 5.47 13.15 -18.71
CA GLU A 145 4.74 12.05 -19.37
C GLU A 145 3.33 12.45 -19.80
N LEU A 146 2.67 13.33 -19.04
CA LEU A 146 1.36 13.88 -19.35
C LEU A 146 1.41 15.04 -20.36
N GLY A 147 2.60 15.48 -20.78
CA GLY A 147 2.79 16.59 -21.71
C GLY A 147 2.43 17.96 -21.12
N ILE A 148 2.46 18.10 -19.80
CA ILE A 148 2.17 19.35 -19.08
C ILE A 148 3.39 20.28 -19.12
N THR A 149 4.61 19.71 -19.03
CA THR A 149 5.87 20.43 -19.16
C THR A 149 6.52 20.21 -20.54
N PRO A 150 7.19 21.23 -21.12
CA PRO A 150 7.89 21.09 -22.39
C PRO A 150 9.11 20.15 -22.26
N PRO A 151 9.55 19.52 -23.37
CA PRO A 151 10.67 18.58 -23.37
C PRO A 151 12.04 19.22 -23.12
#